data_AF-A0A1C1A1T9-F1
#
_entry.id   AF-A0A1C1A1T9-F1
#
_cell.length_a   1.000
_cell.length_b   1.000
_cell.length_c   1.000
_cell.angle_alpha   90.00
_cell.angle_beta   90.00
_cell.angle_gamma   90.00
#
_symmetry.space_group_name_H-M   'P 1'
#
loop_
_entity.id
_entity.type
_entity.pdbx_description
1 polymer ?
#
loop_
_entity_poly.entity_id
_entity_poly.type
_entity_poly.pdbx_seq_one_letter_code
_entity_poly.pdbx_strand_id
1 'polypeptide(L)'
;MDDKVLFRKNKNITMPKNDFALKDREESPFVNPIWKLPFKGLNPREKDVDDFNDYVTYMNDQQKLWLADGLRRMKPDSIWLEKLVV
;
A
#
# COMPACT_ATOMS: atom_id res chain seq x y z
N MET A 1 -2.21 4.71 -23.06
CA MET A 1 -3.30 3.97 -22.39
C MET A 1 -2.89 3.82 -20.94
N ASP A 2 -3.69 4.32 -20.01
CA ASP A 2 -3.36 4.36 -18.58
C ASP A 2 -3.24 2.94 -18.01
N ASP A 3 -2.00 2.46 -17.91
CA ASP A 3 -1.69 1.14 -17.36
C ASP A 3 -1.60 1.16 -15.82
N LYS A 4 -2.42 2.01 -15.21
CA LYS A 4 -2.45 2.28 -13.78
C LYS A 4 -3.84 2.04 -13.23
N VAL A 5 -3.89 1.45 -12.04
CA VAL A 5 -5.09 1.32 -11.22
C VAL A 5 -5.23 2.55 -10.35
N LEU A 6 -6.40 3.19 -10.41
CA LEU A 6 -6.75 4.36 -9.60
C LEU A 6 -7.25 3.93 -8.23
N PHE A 7 -6.75 4.56 -7.18
CA PHE A 7 -7.26 4.31 -5.84
C PHE A 7 -8.61 5.02 -5.66
N ARG A 8 -9.69 4.26 -5.50
CA ARG A 8 -11.08 4.78 -5.56
C ARG A 8 -11.34 5.96 -4.62
N LYS A 9 -10.72 5.98 -3.44
CA LYS A 9 -10.92 7.02 -2.42
C LYS A 9 -10.07 8.28 -2.64
N ASN A 10 -8.99 8.18 -3.42
CA ASN A 10 -8.12 9.30 -3.77
C ASN A 10 -7.46 9.02 -5.12
N LYS A 11 -7.99 9.62 -6.19
CA LYS A 11 -7.53 9.38 -7.57
C LYS A 11 -6.10 9.88 -7.84
N ASN A 12 -5.51 10.64 -6.92
CA ASN A 12 -4.10 11.06 -7.00
C ASN A 12 -3.15 9.94 -6.56
N ILE A 13 -3.67 8.84 -6.01
CA ILE A 13 -2.91 7.63 -5.70
C ILE A 13 -3.18 6.62 -6.81
N THR A 14 -2.10 6.15 -7.43
CA THR A 14 -2.18 5.20 -8.55
C THR A 14 -1.10 4.13 -8.39
N MET A 15 -1.36 2.92 -8.89
CA MET A 15 -0.40 1.82 -8.91
C MET A 15 -0.37 1.21 -10.31
N PRO A 16 0.81 0.91 -10.89
CA PRO A 16 0.88 0.18 -12.17
C PRO A 16 0.10 -1.13 -12.11
N LYS A 17 -0.57 -1.54 -13.19
CA LYS A 17 -1.36 -2.78 -13.20
C LYS A 17 -0.52 -4.02 -12.87
N ASN A 18 0.73 -4.06 -13.35
CA ASN A 18 1.66 -5.15 -13.06
C ASN A 18 2.03 -5.23 -11.57
N ASP A 19 2.03 -4.09 -10.86
CA ASP A 19 2.25 -4.05 -9.42
C ASP A 19 0.97 -4.33 -8.63
N PHE A 20 -0.20 -4.05 -9.22
CA PHE A 20 -1.51 -4.25 -8.61
C PHE A 20 -1.98 -5.71 -8.68
N ALA A 21 -1.86 -6.34 -9.84
CA ALA A 21 -2.27 -7.72 -10.10
C ALA A 21 -1.03 -8.62 -10.08
N LEU A 22 -0.69 -9.12 -8.90
CA LEU A 22 0.39 -10.07 -8.71
C LEU A 22 -0.08 -11.48 -9.03
N LYS A 23 0.88 -12.40 -9.19
CA LYS A 23 0.61 -13.83 -9.36
C LYS A 23 1.34 -14.63 -8.29
N ASP A 24 0.71 -15.69 -7.82
CA ASP A 24 1.36 -16.64 -6.93
C ASP A 24 2.20 -17.65 -7.72
N ARG A 25 2.72 -18.68 -7.04
CA ARG A 25 3.54 -19.73 -7.67
C ARG A 25 2.78 -20.59 -8.67
N GLU A 26 1.45 -20.61 -8.59
CA GLU A 26 0.56 -21.35 -9.48
C GLU A 26 -0.01 -20.45 -10.58
N GLU A 27 0.56 -19.25 -10.78
CA GLU A 27 0.11 -18.22 -11.71
C GLU A 27 -1.30 -17.67 -11.41
N SER A 28 -1.85 -17.93 -10.23
CA SER A 28 -3.16 -17.43 -9.83
C SER A 28 -3.08 -15.93 -9.51
N PRO A 29 -3.91 -15.07 -10.15
CA PRO A 29 -3.85 -13.64 -9.95
C PRO A 29 -4.43 -13.24 -8.58
N PHE A 30 -3.73 -12.37 -7.87
CA PHE A 30 -4.21 -11.77 -6.63
C PHE A 30 -3.84 -10.29 -6.54
N VAL A 31 -4.63 -9.54 -5.76
CA VAL A 31 -4.38 -8.11 -5.55
C VAL A 31 -3.22 -7.92 -4.60
N ASN A 32 -2.27 -7.07 -4.97
CA ASN A 32 -1.15 -6.68 -4.12
C ASN A 32 -1.66 -6.24 -2.72
N PRO A 33 -1.24 -6.94 -1.64
CA PRO A 33 -1.73 -6.65 -0.30
C PRO A 33 -1.50 -5.21 0.15
N ILE A 34 -0.49 -4.53 -0.37
CA ILE A 34 -0.18 -3.14 0.00
C ILE A 34 -1.26 -2.17 -0.48
N TRP A 35 -2.01 -2.52 -1.54
CA TRP A 35 -3.08 -1.67 -2.09
C TRP A 35 -4.14 -1.25 -1.07
N LYS A 36 -4.39 -2.10 -0.06
CA LYS A 36 -5.41 -1.88 0.98
C LYS A 36 -4.86 -1.12 2.21
N LEU A 37 -3.54 -0.97 2.33
CA LEU A 37 -2.90 -0.31 3.49
C LEU A 37 -3.15 1.19 3.56
N PRO A 38 -3.16 1.99 2.46
CA PRO A 38 -3.50 3.41 2.55
C PRO A 38 -4.88 3.67 3.17
N PHE A 39 -5.84 2.77 2.93
CA PHE A 39 -7.17 2.85 3.55
C PHE A 39 -7.12 2.52 5.04
N LYS A 40 -6.45 1.42 5.41
CA LYS A 40 -6.31 1.00 6.81
C LYS A 40 -5.57 2.05 7.66
N GLY A 41 -4.55 2.68 7.08
CA GLY A 41 -3.74 3.69 7.75
C GLY A 41 -4.47 5.00 8.06
N LEU A 42 -5.68 5.23 7.51
CA LEU A 42 -6.50 6.40 7.84
C LEU A 42 -6.96 6.40 9.31
N ASN A 43 -7.42 5.24 9.78
CA ASN A 43 -7.94 4.99 11.12
C ASN A 43 -7.63 3.53 11.49
N PRO A 44 -6.36 3.22 11.83
CA PRO A 44 -5.94 1.85 12.04
C PRO A 44 -6.54 1.30 13.33
N ARG A 45 -7.12 0.10 13.26
CA ARG A 45 -7.43 -0.71 14.46
C ARG A 45 -6.16 -1.42 14.90
N GLU A 46 -6.12 -1.91 16.13
CA GLU A 46 -4.99 -2.69 16.68
C GLU A 46 -4.53 -3.79 15.71
N LYS A 47 -5.47 -4.62 15.22
CA LYS A 47 -5.18 -5.65 14.21
C LYS A 47 -4.60 -5.10 12.90
N ASP A 48 -4.99 -3.90 12.47
CA ASP A 48 -4.45 -3.29 11.26
C ASP A 48 -3.01 -2.78 11.48
N VAL A 49 -2.66 -2.38 12.71
CA VAL A 49 -1.30 -2.04 13.11
C VAL A 49 -0.41 -3.28 13.13
N ASP A 50 -0.90 -4.39 13.68
CA ASP A 50 -0.19 -5.67 13.68
C ASP A 50 0.05 -6.18 12.25
N ASP A 51 -1.01 -6.21 11.42
CA ASP A 51 -0.89 -6.55 10.00
C ASP A 51 0.19 -5.66 9.33
N PHE A 52 0.13 -4.33 9.54
CA PHE A 52 1.12 -3.40 8.97
C PHE A 52 2.56 -3.70 9.42
N ASN A 53 2.76 -3.96 10.72
CA ASN A 53 4.07 -4.28 11.29
C ASN A 53 4.64 -5.57 10.70
N ASP A 54 3.81 -6.58 10.47
CA ASP A 54 4.24 -7.80 9.82
C ASP A 54 4.60 -7.53 8.35
N TYR A 55 3.73 -6.85 7.61
CA TYR A 55 3.97 -6.57 6.19
C TYR A 55 5.21 -5.70 5.94
N VAL A 56 5.45 -4.67 6.75
CA VAL A 56 6.54 -3.69 6.49
C VAL A 56 7.92 -4.34 6.54
N THR A 57 8.09 -5.45 7.28
CA THR A 57 9.34 -6.22 7.33
C THR A 57 9.68 -6.90 6.01
N TYR A 58 8.68 -7.21 5.19
CA TYR A 58 8.84 -7.88 3.89
C TYR A 58 8.71 -6.93 2.70
N MET A 59 8.42 -5.65 2.94
CA MET A 59 8.30 -4.67 1.86
C MET A 59 9.67 -4.28 1.30
N ASN A 60 9.77 -4.21 -0.02
CA ASN A 60 10.89 -3.56 -0.69
C ASN A 60 10.75 -2.02 -0.67
N ASP A 61 11.80 -1.32 -1.09
CA ASP A 61 11.84 0.14 -1.03
C ASP A 61 10.77 0.79 -1.91
N GLN A 62 10.49 0.24 -3.09
CA GLN A 62 9.45 0.75 -3.99
C GLN A 62 8.06 0.66 -3.36
N GLN A 63 7.79 -0.44 -2.66
CA GLN A 63 6.55 -0.68 -1.93
C GLN A 63 6.40 0.28 -0.74
N LYS A 64 7.47 0.47 0.04
CA LYS A 64 7.50 1.44 1.14
C LYS A 64 7.26 2.86 0.65
N LEU A 65 7.95 3.26 -0.42
CA LEU A 65 7.79 4.58 -1.05
C LEU A 65 6.36 4.81 -1.56
N TRP A 66 5.77 3.80 -2.23
CA TRP A 66 4.39 3.90 -2.70
C TRP A 66 3.39 4.09 -1.55
N LEU A 67 3.54 3.31 -0.48
CA LEU A 67 2.67 3.41 0.70
C LEU A 67 2.87 4.75 1.42
N ALA A 68 4.12 5.21 1.57
CA ALA A 68 4.43 6.49 2.19
C ALA A 68 3.84 7.67 1.42
N ASP A 69 3.95 7.69 0.09
CA ASP A 69 3.34 8.72 -0.75
C ASP A 69 1.81 8.71 -0.62
N GLY A 70 1.20 7.52 -0.64
CA GLY A 70 -0.24 7.36 -0.44
C GLY A 70 -0.73 7.87 0.92
N LEU A 71 -0.01 7.52 1.99
CA LEU A 71 -0.32 7.99 3.35
C LEU A 71 -0.10 9.50 3.48
N ARG A 72 0.99 10.07 2.95
CA ARG A 72 1.22 11.52 2.98
C ARG A 72 0.09 12.31 2.32
N ARG A 73 -0.56 11.76 1.29
CA ARG A 73 -1.70 12.40 0.61
C ARG A 73 -3.02 12.29 1.38
N MET A 74 -3.16 11.29 2.24
CA MET A 74 -4.45 10.93 2.86
C MET A 74 -4.48 11.16 4.38
N LYS A 75 -3.36 10.96 5.05
CA LYS A 75 -3.13 11.12 6.48
C LYS A 75 -1.65 11.46 6.73
N PRO A 76 -1.24 12.73 6.53
CA PRO A 76 0.15 13.18 6.74
C PRO A 76 0.68 12.96 8.17
N ASP A 77 -0.22 12.87 9.15
CA ASP A 77 0.05 12.61 10.56
C ASP A 77 0.01 11.11 10.92
N SER A 78 0.02 10.22 9.94
CA SER A 78 0.00 8.77 10.18
C SER A 78 1.27 8.30 10.88
N ILE A 79 1.12 7.65 12.03
CA ILE A 79 2.20 6.98 12.76
C ILE A 79 2.95 5.91 11.94
N TRP A 80 2.33 5.40 10.87
CA TRP A 80 2.97 4.42 9.99
C TRP A 80 4.09 5.02 9.14
N LEU A 81 4.06 6.34 8.90
CA LEU A 81 5.09 7.02 8.10
C LEU A 81 6.48 6.90 8.71
N GLU A 82 6.59 6.85 10.05
CA GLU A 82 7.87 6.67 10.76
C GLU A 82 8.58 5.37 10.40
N LYS A 83 7.81 4.31 10.08
CA LYS A 83 8.34 2.99 9.71
C LYS A 83 8.55 2.81 8.21
N LEU A 84 8.13 3.80 7.41
CA LEU A 84 8.21 3.80 5.94
C LEU A 84 9.27 4.76 5.40
N VAL A 85 10.05 5.41 6.29
CA VAL A 85 11.21 6.20 5.89
C VAL A 85 12.28 5.24 5.37
N VAL A 86 12.65 5.43 4.11
CA VAL A 86 13.74 4.72 3.41
C VAL A 86 14.93 5.65 3.33
#